data_AF-A0A432HEC7-F1
#
_entry.id   AF-A0A432HEC7-F1
#
_cell.length_a   1.000
_cell.length_b   1.000
_cell.length_c   1.000
_cell.angle_alpha   90.00
_cell.angle_beta   90.00
_cell.angle_gamma   90.00
#
_symmetry.space_group_name_H-M   'P 1'
#
loop_
_entity.id
_entity.type
_entity.pdbx_description
1 polymer ?
#
loop_
_entity_poly.entity_id
_entity_poly.type
_entity_poly.pdbx_seq_one_letter_code
_entity_poly.pdbx_strand_id
1 'polypeptide(L)'
;MLVKCSCGNSFGARKVAIATCPRCGSSGSGKTLREFHSTEQLAEAVAASNLPRQISQEVESRTAAEESRRSVVAEVTRGGPEAIKRIMRQSTGSDGTLTLKSLSKELGKEGIDEPSAEQILGQAELGGVLIRASADSWSWL
;
A
#
# COMPACT_ATOMS: atom_id res chain seq x y z
N MET A 1 -3.16 -25.48 -6.41
CA MET A 1 -2.22 -26.36 -5.69
C MET A 1 -0.82 -26.18 -6.27
N LEU A 2 0.20 -26.24 -5.42
CA LEU A 2 1.61 -26.22 -5.83
C LEU A 2 2.08 -27.65 -6.07
N VAL A 3 2.67 -27.89 -7.24
CA VAL A 3 3.15 -29.19 -7.68
C VAL A 3 4.63 -29.09 -8.01
N LYS A 4 5.43 -30.05 -7.52
CA LYS A 4 6.84 -30.20 -7.87
C LYS A 4 7.01 -31.34 -8.86
N CYS A 5 7.52 -31.02 -10.04
CA CYS A 5 7.86 -32.01 -11.05
C CYS A 5 9.17 -32.72 -10.69
N SER A 6 9.34 -33.95 -11.20
CA SER A 6 10.61 -34.69 -11.13
C SER A 6 11.78 -33.96 -11.79
N CYS A 7 11.53 -33.07 -12.76
CA CYS A 7 12.55 -32.22 -13.38
C CYS A 7 13.02 -31.06 -12.46
N GLY A 8 12.50 -30.97 -11.24
CA GLY A 8 12.84 -29.93 -10.27
C GLY A 8 12.01 -28.64 -10.38
N ASN A 9 11.23 -28.47 -11.45
CA ASN A 9 10.35 -27.31 -11.62
C ASN A 9 9.12 -27.38 -10.70
N SER A 10 8.82 -26.28 -10.02
CA SER A 10 7.60 -26.11 -9.24
C SER A 10 6.59 -25.27 -10.04
N PHE A 11 5.31 -25.63 -10.02
CA PHE A 11 4.27 -24.92 -10.78
C PHE A 11 2.89 -25.04 -10.13
N GLY A 12 2.00 -24.12 -10.50
CA GLY A 12 0.61 -24.12 -10.05
C GLY A 12 -0.27 -25.02 -10.92
N ALA A 13 -1.15 -25.80 -10.30
CA ALA A 13 -2.16 -26.60 -10.97
C ALA A 13 -3.53 -26.46 -10.28
N ARG A 14 -4.61 -26.80 -11.02
CA ARG A 14 -5.97 -26.91 -10.47
C ARG A 14 -6.18 -28.33 -9.92
N LYS A 15 -6.94 -28.47 -8.83
CA LYS A 15 -7.13 -29.75 -8.10
C LYS A 15 -7.74 -30.88 -8.95
N VAL A 16 -8.50 -30.54 -9.98
CA VAL A 16 -9.25 -31.49 -10.82
C VAL A 16 -8.56 -31.75 -12.17
N ALA A 17 -7.51 -30.99 -12.51
CA ALA A 17 -6.84 -31.11 -13.80
C ALA A 17 -5.58 -31.98 -13.71
N ILE A 18 -5.31 -32.76 -14.77
CA ILE A 18 -4.02 -33.44 -14.93
C ILE A 18 -2.94 -32.36 -15.05
N ALA A 19 -2.09 -32.28 -14.03
CA ALA A 19 -1.00 -31.32 -13.99
C ALA A 19 0.09 -31.73 -14.99
N THR A 20 0.27 -30.91 -16.03
CA THR A 20 1.34 -31.04 -17.01
C THR A 20 2.42 -30.03 -16.70
N CYS A 21 3.67 -30.48 -16.58
CA CYS A 21 4.78 -29.57 -16.27
C CYS A 21 5.02 -28.62 -17.46
N PRO A 22 4.97 -27.29 -17.25
CA PRO A 22 5.19 -26.33 -18.33
C PRO A 22 6.64 -26.30 -18.82
N ARG A 23 7.59 -26.87 -18.06
CA ARG A 23 9.02 -26.86 -18.39
C ARG A 23 9.46 -28.07 -19.22
N CYS A 24 8.98 -29.26 -18.88
CA CYS A 24 9.42 -30.52 -19.52
C CYS A 24 8.29 -31.34 -20.14
N GLY A 25 7.04 -30.87 -20.08
CA GLY A 25 5.88 -31.53 -20.69
C GLY A 25 5.41 -32.81 -19.99
N SER A 26 6.03 -33.22 -18.88
CA SER A 26 5.63 -34.44 -18.18
C SER A 26 4.26 -34.30 -17.53
N SER A 27 3.37 -35.25 -17.79
CA SER A 27 2.03 -35.34 -17.21
C SER A 27 2.00 -36.37 -16.09
N GLY A 28 1.35 -36.04 -14.96
CA GLY A 28 1.08 -37.01 -13.88
C GLY A 28 2.28 -37.42 -13.01
N SER A 29 3.49 -36.90 -13.27
CA SER A 29 4.71 -37.21 -12.50
C SER A 29 5.01 -36.23 -11.35
N GLY A 30 4.15 -35.24 -11.13
CA GLY A 30 4.34 -34.18 -10.14
C GLY A 30 3.80 -34.54 -8.76
N LYS A 31 4.56 -34.23 -7.71
CA LYS A 31 4.10 -34.34 -6.31
C LYS A 31 3.43 -33.05 -5.87
N THR A 32 2.20 -33.13 -5.36
CA THR A 32 1.53 -31.99 -4.73
C THR A 32 2.22 -31.66 -3.41
N LEU A 33 2.68 -30.42 -3.25
CA LEU A 33 3.37 -29.94 -2.05
C LEU A 33 2.41 -29.23 -1.08
N ARG A 34 1.53 -28.38 -1.60
CA ARG A 34 0.62 -27.56 -0.78
C ARG A 34 -0.61 -27.11 -1.57
N GLU A 35 -1.75 -26.98 -0.90
CA GLU A 35 -2.95 -26.34 -1.43
C GLU A 35 -3.03 -24.88 -0.98
N PHE A 36 -3.56 -24.02 -1.86
CA PHE A 36 -3.67 -22.58 -1.64
C PHE A 36 -5.08 -22.16 -1.99
N HIS A 37 -5.61 -21.19 -1.22
CA HIS A 37 -6.97 -20.69 -1.38
C HIS A 37 -7.04 -19.39 -2.19
N SER A 38 -5.89 -18.76 -2.47
CA SER A 38 -5.80 -17.59 -3.35
C SER A 38 -4.77 -17.80 -4.46
N THR A 39 -5.00 -17.12 -5.58
CA THR A 39 -4.11 -17.12 -6.75
C THR A 39 -2.76 -16.47 -6.46
N GLU A 40 -2.76 -15.44 -5.63
CA GLU A 40 -1.60 -14.64 -5.25
C GLU A 40 -0.63 -15.48 -4.41
N GLN A 41 -1.14 -16.14 -3.36
CA GLN A 41 -0.33 -17.01 -2.51
C GLN A 41 0.27 -18.18 -3.28
N LEU A 42 -0.47 -18.73 -4.25
CA LEU A 42 0.05 -19.78 -5.12
C LEU A 42 1.18 -19.26 -6.02
N ALA A 43 1.00 -18.08 -6.63
CA ALA A 43 2.00 -17.48 -7.50
C ALA A 43 3.30 -17.18 -6.74
N GLU A 44 3.18 -16.62 -5.54
CA GLU A 44 4.32 -16.35 -4.66
C GLU A 44 5.05 -17.64 -4.27
N ALA A 45 4.32 -18.68 -3.86
CA ALA A 45 4.91 -19.96 -3.50
C ALA A 45 5.60 -20.66 -4.69
N VAL A 46 5.07 -20.53 -5.91
CA VAL A 46 5.71 -21.01 -7.13
C VAL A 46 7.01 -20.26 -7.40
N ALA A 47 6.99 -18.92 -7.29
CA ALA A 47 8.17 -18.08 -7.49
C ALA A 47 9.28 -18.42 -6.48
N ALA A 48 8.93 -18.46 -5.19
CA ALA A 48 9.87 -18.80 -4.11
C ALA A 48 10.46 -20.22 -4.28
N SER A 49 9.64 -21.20 -4.70
CA SER A 49 10.10 -22.59 -4.89
C SER A 49 11.04 -22.77 -6.09
N ASN A 50 11.06 -21.81 -7.03
CA ASN A 50 11.91 -21.83 -8.21
C ASN A 50 13.09 -20.86 -8.13
N LEU A 51 13.20 -20.09 -7.05
CA LEU A 51 14.28 -19.11 -6.89
C LEU A 51 15.60 -19.80 -6.52
N PRO A 52 16.71 -19.53 -7.22
CA PRO A 52 18.01 -20.06 -6.85
C PRO A 52 18.47 -19.52 -5.49
N ARG A 53 19.03 -20.40 -4.64
CA ARG A 53 19.55 -20.02 -3.31
C ARG A 53 20.61 -18.92 -3.34
N GLN A 54 21.33 -18.81 -4.45
CA GLN A 54 22.36 -17.79 -4.66
C GLN A 54 21.78 -16.38 -4.75
N ILE A 55 20.49 -16.23 -5.10
CA ILE A 55 19.83 -14.95 -5.34
C ILE A 55 18.69 -14.71 -4.32
N SER A 56 18.24 -15.76 -3.61
CA SER A 56 17.12 -15.65 -2.67
C SER A 56 17.37 -14.64 -1.55
N GLN A 57 18.54 -14.67 -0.94
CA GLN A 57 18.91 -13.72 0.12
C GLN A 57 18.96 -12.28 -0.37
N GLU A 58 19.48 -12.07 -1.59
CA GLU A 58 19.57 -10.73 -2.17
C GLU A 58 18.17 -10.17 -2.49
N VAL A 59 17.28 -10.99 -3.05
CA VAL A 59 15.89 -10.59 -3.33
C VAL A 59 15.13 -10.28 -2.04
N GLU A 60 15.24 -11.13 -1.03
CA GLU A 60 14.61 -10.91 0.27
C GLU A 60 15.11 -9.61 0.91
N SER A 61 16.43 -9.38 0.91
CA SER A 61 17.03 -8.18 1.49
C SER A 61 16.59 -6.89 0.77
N ARG A 62 16.54 -6.90 -0.57
CA ARG A 62 16.10 -5.75 -1.37
C ARG A 62 14.61 -5.48 -1.22
N THR A 63 13.79 -6.53 -1.12
CA THR A 63 12.34 -6.39 -0.91
C THR A 63 12.06 -5.79 0.46
N ALA A 64 12.71 -6.28 1.52
CA ALA A 64 12.58 -5.72 2.86
C ALA A 64 13.05 -4.25 2.93
N ALA A 65 14.17 -3.93 2.27
CA ALA A 65 14.67 -2.55 2.19
C ALA A 65 13.69 -1.63 1.46
N GLU A 66 13.07 -2.09 0.37
CA GLU A 66 12.09 -1.32 -0.39
C GLU A 66 10.78 -1.12 0.37
N GLU A 67 10.30 -2.14 1.10
CA GLU A 67 9.14 -2.03 1.97
C GLU A 67 9.38 -1.01 3.09
N SER A 68 10.54 -1.07 3.74
CA SER A 68 10.94 -0.08 4.74
C SER A 68 11.05 1.32 4.15
N ARG A 69 11.60 1.46 2.95
CA ARG A 69 11.66 2.76 2.25
C ARG A 69 10.27 3.29 1.93
N ARG A 70 9.34 2.43 1.47
CA ARG A 70 7.94 2.81 1.22
C ARG A 70 7.21 3.22 2.50
N SER A 71 7.46 2.56 3.63
CA SER A 71 6.84 2.95 4.90
C SER A 71 7.34 4.32 5.37
N VAL A 72 8.66 4.58 5.24
CA VAL A 72 9.25 5.89 5.56
C VAL A 72 8.70 6.98 4.62
N VAL A 73 8.61 6.73 3.32
CA VAL A 73 8.02 7.69 2.38
C VAL A 73 6.54 7.95 2.70
N ALA A 74 5.77 6.93 3.05
CA ALA A 74 4.38 7.09 3.46
C ALA A 74 4.26 7.95 4.73
N GLU A 75 5.16 7.77 5.69
CA GLU A 75 5.22 8.56 6.94
C GLU A 75 5.61 10.02 6.67
N VAL A 76 6.65 10.26 5.86
CA VAL A 76 7.06 11.61 5.44
C VAL A 76 5.96 12.31 4.64
N THR A 77 5.24 11.56 3.78
CA THR A 77 4.16 12.13 2.98
C THR A 77 2.97 12.51 3.84
N ARG A 78 2.70 11.77 4.93
CA ARG A 78 1.55 11.99 5.83
C ARG A 78 1.59 13.38 6.47
N GLY A 79 2.75 13.90 6.86
CA GLY A 79 2.94 15.27 7.37
C GLY A 79 3.35 16.31 6.31
N GLY A 80 3.46 15.92 5.04
CA GLY A 80 3.92 16.79 3.97
C GLY A 80 2.88 17.84 3.54
N PRO A 81 3.31 18.95 2.90
CA PRO A 81 2.42 20.02 2.48
C PRO A 81 1.31 19.58 1.51
N GLU A 82 1.57 18.57 0.67
CA GLU A 82 0.56 18.01 -0.24
C GLU A 82 -0.48 17.14 0.50
N ALA A 83 -0.10 16.41 1.54
CA ALA A 83 -1.06 15.69 2.37
C ALA A 83 -1.91 16.66 3.19
N ILE A 84 -1.31 17.71 3.75
CA ILE A 84 -2.05 18.77 4.45
C ILE A 84 -3.09 19.41 3.53
N LYS A 85 -2.72 19.79 2.30
CA LYS A 85 -3.67 20.32 1.30
C LYS A 85 -4.80 19.34 0.99
N ARG A 86 -4.49 18.06 0.81
CA ARG A 86 -5.50 17.01 0.58
C ARG A 86 -6.47 16.91 1.76
N ILE A 87 -5.95 16.90 2.98
CA ILE A 87 -6.76 16.80 4.20
C ILE A 87 -7.64 18.03 4.38
N MET A 88 -7.13 19.23 4.10
CA MET A 88 -7.94 20.46 4.09
C MET A 88 -9.12 20.35 3.12
N ARG A 89 -8.90 19.84 1.91
CA ARG A 89 -9.98 19.62 0.92
C ARG A 89 -11.00 18.59 1.40
N GLN A 90 -10.55 17.49 2.00
CA GLN A 90 -11.43 16.45 2.56
C GLN A 90 -12.24 16.96 3.76
N SER A 91 -11.67 17.90 4.51
CA SER A 91 -12.30 18.52 5.68
C SER A 91 -13.27 19.65 5.30
N THR A 92 -13.32 20.04 4.03
CA THR A 92 -14.23 21.07 3.52
C THR A 92 -15.60 20.45 3.30
N GLY A 93 -16.63 21.07 3.86
CA GLY A 93 -18.01 20.67 3.68
C GLY A 93 -18.48 20.81 2.23
N SER A 94 -19.62 20.19 1.91
CA SER A 94 -20.26 20.33 0.58
C SER A 94 -20.69 21.76 0.25
N ASP A 95 -20.76 22.62 1.26
CA ASP A 95 -21.03 24.06 1.18
C ASP A 95 -19.77 24.90 0.90
N GLY A 96 -18.59 24.26 0.79
CA GLY A 96 -17.31 24.95 0.57
C GLY A 96 -16.70 25.53 1.85
N THR A 97 -17.30 25.26 3.03
CA THR A 97 -16.82 25.76 4.31
C THR A 97 -15.86 24.76 4.95
N LEU A 98 -14.67 25.23 5.32
CA LEU A 98 -13.71 24.49 6.12
C LEU A 98 -13.84 24.94 7.58
N THR A 99 -13.95 24.01 8.52
CA THR A 99 -14.03 24.33 9.96
C THR A 99 -12.83 23.79 10.71
N LEU A 100 -12.46 24.44 11.81
CA LEU A 100 -11.36 23.95 12.67
C LEU A 100 -11.62 22.51 13.13
N LYS A 101 -12.86 22.24 13.58
CA LYS A 101 -13.26 20.90 14.06
C LYS A 101 -13.20 19.83 12.98
N SER A 102 -13.62 20.13 11.75
CA SER A 102 -13.55 19.15 10.67
C SER A 102 -12.10 18.85 10.30
N LEU A 103 -11.24 19.88 10.26
CA LEU A 103 -9.82 19.71 9.99
C LEU A 103 -9.09 18.91 11.09
N SER A 104 -9.27 19.26 12.37
CA SER A 104 -8.66 18.52 13.48
C SER A 104 -9.08 17.05 13.50
N LYS A 105 -10.34 16.77 13.13
CA LYS A 105 -10.85 15.39 13.05
C LYS A 105 -10.16 14.60 11.93
N GLU A 106 -10.00 15.17 10.74
CA GLU A 106 -9.34 14.48 9.63
C GLU A 106 -7.83 14.34 9.85
N LEU A 107 -7.17 15.34 10.45
CA LEU A 107 -5.75 15.25 10.86
C LEU A 107 -5.54 14.12 11.88
N GLY A 108 -6.42 14.01 12.88
CA GLY A 108 -6.36 12.94 13.87
C GLY A 108 -6.59 11.55 13.28
N LYS A 109 -7.46 11.41 12.27
CA LYS A 109 -7.63 10.12 11.55
C LYS A 109 -6.38 9.72 10.77
N GLU A 110 -5.69 10.71 10.21
CA GLU A 110 -4.46 10.49 9.44
C GLU A 110 -3.24 10.37 10.36
N GLY A 111 -3.36 10.58 11.68
CA GLY A 111 -2.27 10.47 12.64
C GLY A 111 -1.25 11.59 12.54
N ILE A 112 -1.70 12.81 12.22
CA ILE A 112 -0.86 14.01 12.12
C ILE A 112 -1.10 14.86 13.35
N ASP A 113 -0.12 14.86 14.27
CA ASP A 113 -0.17 15.64 15.51
C ASP A 113 0.48 17.02 15.37
N GLU A 114 1.42 17.19 14.43
CA GLU A 114 2.07 18.46 14.09
C GLU A 114 2.24 18.63 12.57
N PRO A 115 1.97 19.81 12.00
CA PRO A 115 1.46 21.04 12.63
C PRO A 115 -0.02 20.94 13.05
N SER A 116 -0.43 21.72 14.05
CA SER A 116 -1.81 21.74 14.53
C SER A 116 -2.79 22.30 13.49
N ALA A 117 -4.07 21.97 13.61
CA ALA A 117 -5.10 22.47 12.70
C ALA A 117 -5.14 24.01 12.63
N GLU A 118 -4.93 24.68 13.77
CA GLU A 118 -4.85 26.14 13.88
C GLU A 118 -3.64 26.70 13.13
N GLN A 119 -2.49 26.03 13.23
CA GLN A 119 -1.27 26.44 12.50
C GLN A 119 -1.47 26.29 10.99
N ILE A 120 -2.07 25.19 10.54
CA ILE A 120 -2.37 24.94 9.12
C ILE A 120 -3.31 26.02 8.57
N LEU A 121 -4.40 26.30 9.29
CA LEU A 121 -5.36 27.33 8.89
C LEU A 121 -4.74 28.73 8.89
N GLY A 122 -3.97 29.06 9.92
CA GLY A 122 -3.26 30.34 10.00
C GLY A 122 -2.25 30.53 8.86
N GLN A 123 -1.51 29.48 8.50
CA GLN A 123 -0.61 29.52 7.34
C GLN A 123 -1.37 29.67 6.02
N ALA A 124 -2.49 28.97 5.85
CA ALA A 124 -3.32 29.05 4.65
C ALA A 124 -4.01 30.42 4.51
N GLU A 125 -4.41 31.03 5.62
CA GLU A 125 -4.94 32.39 5.68
C GLU A 125 -3.86 33.43 5.33
N LEU A 126 -2.67 33.32 5.94
CA LEU A 126 -1.53 34.18 5.64
C LEU A 126 -1.06 34.05 4.17
N GLY A 127 -1.12 32.83 3.62
CA GLY A 127 -0.76 32.53 2.24
C GLY A 127 -1.82 32.92 1.21
N GLY A 128 -2.97 33.46 1.63
CA GLY A 128 -4.05 33.87 0.73
C GLY A 128 -4.77 32.71 0.04
N VAL A 129 -4.77 31.52 0.65
CA VAL A 129 -5.48 30.32 0.16
C VAL A 129 -6.88 30.25 0.74
N LEU A 130 -7.03 30.68 1.99
CA LEU A 130 -8.28 30.73 2.72
C LEU A 130 -8.59 32.14 3.18
N ILE A 131 -9.87 32.45 3.30
CA ILE A 131 -10.36 33.64 4.00
C ILE A 131 -11.18 33.20 5.21
N ARG A 132 -10.95 33.84 6.35
CA ARG A 132 -11.70 33.56 7.57
C ARG A 132 -13.12 34.11 7.45
N ALA A 133 -14.11 33.22 7.47
CA ALA A 133 -15.53 33.57 7.41
C ALA A 133 -16.12 33.79 8.81
N SER A 134 -15.64 33.07 9.83
CA SER A 134 -16.02 33.27 11.24
C SER A 134 -14.91 32.82 12.20
N ALA A 135 -15.18 32.84 13.52
CA ALA A 135 -14.21 32.42 14.53
C ALA A 135 -13.67 30.99 14.27
N ASP A 136 -14.51 30.07 13.79
CA ASP A 136 -14.16 28.66 13.59
C ASP A 136 -14.39 28.17 12.15
N SER A 137 -14.58 29.09 11.18
CA SER A 137 -14.82 28.74 9.78
C SER A 137 -14.02 29.58 8.79
N TRP A 138 -13.60 28.92 7.72
CA TRP A 138 -12.84 29.45 6.59
C TRP A 138 -13.50 29.06 5.28
N SER A 139 -13.31 29.88 4.27
CA SER A 139 -13.75 29.63 2.89
C SER A 139 -12.53 29.69 1.98
N TRP A 140 -12.56 28.91 0.91
CA TRP A 140 -11.52 28.94 -0.12
C TRP A 140 -11.65 30.21 -0.97
N LEU A 141 -10.52 30.79 -1.35
CA LEU A 141 -10.43 31.90 -2.30
C LEU A 141 -10.38 31.42 -3.75
#